data_AF-A0A8K0XHF8-F1
#
_entry.id   AF-A0A8K0XHF8-F1
#
_cell.length_a   1.000
_cell.length_b   1.000
_cell.length_c   1.000
_cell.angle_alpha   90.00
_cell.angle_beta   90.00
_cell.angle_gamma   90.00
#
_symmetry.space_group_name_H-M   'P 1'
#
loop_
_entity.id
_entity.type
_entity.pdbx_description
1 polymer ?
#
loop_
_entity_poly.entity_id
_entity_poly.type
_entity_poly.pdbx_seq_one_letter_code
_entity_poly.pdbx_strand_id
1 'polypeptide(L)'
;MSESPDEMDSVEDMNDDGQLKIRIPNPKMYMARQSQWKGRRGKPRCDHCRMNNLKCDRVLPTCNHCSWSNGRECRYTPLPTPAHRGIPRCDRCRLRNLKCDRNLPVCNHCAEENGVECNYTPKKRHKVPSDHGAIRDKQMAPYGAKTASFLISDVTSADDLAVLSHEDSSDGHRFYGQNIATHSRTRALHESPGCGSDRPEGGKLPQYRRVTPDGQVQASGSSLPSLAPRQSQSDNQISFISHSFPSDQGMIMSKSLVESWTHPLFAPLPDIIVQKISSVNSVEMPYRALFEDNLARFLDDLPPELRETAAFTPEMYAAISRSLSGSDTEQLSDQLRMWLMFHHVRLGSEKYHLLLIPRDAFFHLEALEEEKLRGDHITRIDNHAEGHGKVPILKSNLVNDDYGEFEWTRVFERIPVRSQIYDILVYAHRAHGSSSSMLFEARRIGMATITWPMVEIFIRLCPLCNLRSKSSSHPIKRDPAYSAVNGGRVGR
;
A
#
# COMPACT_ATOMS: atom_id res chain seq x y z
N MET A 1 -83.61 -27.69 3.69
CA MET A 1 -84.50 -27.12 4.71
C MET A 1 -83.61 -26.30 5.61
N SER A 2 -83.51 -24.98 5.59
CA SER A 2 -84.19 -23.88 4.89
C SER A 2 -83.26 -22.66 5.12
N GLU A 3 -82.88 -21.94 4.08
CA GLU A 3 -83.30 -20.54 3.80
C GLU A 3 -82.29 -19.47 4.27
N SER A 4 -81.83 -18.68 3.29
CA SER A 4 -81.13 -17.39 3.41
C SER A 4 -82.08 -16.30 3.97
N PRO A 5 -81.57 -15.08 4.25
CA PRO A 5 -81.66 -14.06 3.20
C PRO A 5 -80.46 -13.08 3.09
N ASP A 6 -80.42 -12.48 1.90
CA ASP A 6 -79.61 -11.37 1.40
C ASP A 6 -79.88 -10.01 2.10
N GLU A 7 -78.87 -9.13 2.12
CA GLU A 7 -78.92 -7.67 1.85
C GLU A 7 -77.51 -7.08 2.09
N MET A 8 -76.74 -6.77 1.04
CA MET A 8 -76.57 -5.41 0.46
C MET A 8 -76.19 -4.32 1.46
N ASP A 9 -74.91 -3.91 1.47
CA ASP A 9 -74.61 -2.48 1.43
C ASP A 9 -73.24 -2.18 0.79
N SER A 10 -73.28 -1.14 -0.03
CA SER A 10 -72.23 -0.54 -0.85
C SER A 10 -71.31 0.36 -0.02
N VAL A 11 -69.99 0.20 -0.15
CA VAL A 11 -69.01 1.20 0.30
C VAL A 11 -67.87 1.35 -0.71
N GLU A 12 -68.01 2.39 -1.51
CA GLU A 12 -67.00 3.36 -1.96
C GLU A 12 -65.54 2.91 -2.16
N ASP A 13 -65.15 2.91 -3.44
CA ASP A 13 -63.80 3.11 -3.95
C ASP A 13 -63.16 4.39 -3.37
N MET A 14 -62.23 4.28 -2.41
CA MET A 14 -61.16 5.26 -2.17
C MET A 14 -59.99 4.62 -1.38
N ASN A 15 -58.90 4.30 -2.07
CA ASN A 15 -57.54 4.25 -1.51
C ASN A 15 -56.56 4.14 -2.69
N ASP A 16 -56.22 5.25 -3.31
CA ASP A 16 -54.99 6.01 -3.03
C ASP A 16 -53.74 5.16 -3.32
N ASP A 17 -53.46 4.99 -4.61
CA ASP A 17 -52.17 4.56 -5.13
C ASP A 17 -51.11 5.57 -4.70
N GLY A 18 -50.55 5.33 -3.52
CA GLY A 18 -49.38 5.97 -2.94
C GLY A 18 -48.13 5.71 -3.78
N GLN A 19 -48.12 6.27 -5.00
CA GLN A 19 -46.99 6.31 -5.90
C GLN A 19 -45.88 7.14 -5.22
N LEU A 20 -44.95 6.45 -4.56
CA LEU A 20 -43.74 7.03 -3.98
C LEU A 20 -42.93 7.70 -5.09
N LYS A 21 -43.20 8.98 -5.34
CA LYS A 21 -42.33 9.89 -6.07
C LYS A 21 -41.09 10.13 -5.23
N ILE A 22 -40.14 9.20 -5.29
CA ILE A 22 -38.77 9.43 -4.84
C ILE A 22 -38.24 10.56 -5.72
N ARG A 23 -38.15 11.77 -5.17
CA ARG A 23 -37.48 12.91 -5.79
C ARG A 23 -36.00 12.57 -5.92
N ILE A 24 -35.62 11.97 -7.04
CA ILE A 24 -34.23 11.83 -7.45
C ILE A 24 -33.68 13.26 -7.58
N PRO A 25 -32.71 13.69 -6.75
CA PRO A 25 -32.17 15.03 -6.83
C PRO A 25 -31.56 15.25 -8.21
N ASN A 26 -31.88 16.40 -8.81
CA ASN A 26 -31.41 16.85 -10.11
C ASN A 26 -29.90 16.54 -10.28
N PRO A 27 -29.49 15.70 -11.25
CA PRO A 27 -28.11 15.25 -11.43
C PRO A 27 -27.11 16.40 -11.71
N LYS A 28 -27.61 17.60 -12.03
CA LYS A 28 -26.77 18.80 -12.20
C LYS A 28 -26.13 19.31 -10.91
N MET A 29 -26.64 18.95 -9.73
CA MET A 29 -25.99 19.32 -8.45
C MET A 29 -24.77 18.43 -8.11
N TYR A 30 -24.69 17.20 -8.64
CA TYR A 30 -23.60 16.27 -8.33
C TYR A 30 -22.39 16.37 -9.26
N MET A 31 -22.48 17.13 -10.35
CA MET A 31 -21.31 17.49 -11.17
C MET A 31 -20.38 18.52 -10.49
N ALA A 32 -20.78 19.13 -9.38
CA ALA A 32 -19.96 20.08 -8.62
C ALA A 32 -18.94 19.43 -7.65
N ARG A 33 -18.83 18.09 -7.60
CA ARG A 33 -17.75 17.39 -6.87
C ARG A 33 -16.71 16.73 -7.77
N GLN A 34 -16.82 16.86 -9.09
CA GLN A 34 -15.80 16.44 -10.04
C GLN A 34 -14.86 17.61 -10.40
N SER A 35 -13.95 17.95 -9.47
CA SER A 35 -12.59 18.48 -9.74
C SER A 35 -11.92 19.02 -8.47
N GLN A 36 -11.86 18.22 -7.40
CA GLN A 36 -10.79 18.40 -6.38
C GLN A 36 -9.40 17.96 -6.89
N TRP A 37 -9.27 17.71 -8.19
CA TRP A 37 -8.00 17.80 -8.92
C TRP A 37 -7.58 19.26 -9.16
N LYS A 38 -7.87 20.17 -8.22
CA LYS A 38 -7.22 21.48 -8.14
C LYS A 38 -5.73 21.19 -7.98
N GLY A 39 -5.00 21.26 -9.10
CA GLY A 39 -3.67 20.69 -9.23
C GLY A 39 -2.81 20.97 -8.00
N ARG A 40 -2.24 19.93 -7.40
CA ARG A 40 -1.30 20.01 -6.26
C ARG A 40 0.00 20.77 -6.61
N ARG A 41 0.06 21.50 -7.74
CA ARG A 41 1.17 22.36 -8.18
C ARG A 41 1.23 23.72 -7.45
N GLY A 42 0.62 23.85 -6.28
CA GLY A 42 0.68 25.09 -5.48
C GLY A 42 0.82 24.91 -3.96
N LYS A 43 0.62 23.69 -3.43
CA LYS A 43 0.77 23.46 -1.99
C LYS A 43 2.27 23.37 -1.64
N PRO A 44 2.77 24.07 -0.61
CA PRO A 44 4.17 23.98 -0.19
C PRO A 44 4.49 22.55 0.30
N ARG A 45 5.75 22.13 0.14
CA ARG A 45 6.28 20.94 0.84
C ARG A 45 6.32 21.25 2.34
N CYS A 46 6.17 20.25 3.21
CA CYS A 46 6.40 20.42 4.65
C CYS A 46 7.84 20.88 4.92
N ASP A 47 8.10 21.50 6.06
CA ASP A 47 9.39 22.09 6.40
C ASP A 47 10.51 21.03 6.39
N HIS A 48 10.25 19.84 6.91
CA HIS A 48 11.21 18.73 6.92
C HIS A 48 11.63 18.31 5.50
N CYS A 49 10.66 18.00 4.63
CA CYS A 49 10.97 17.64 3.25
C CYS A 49 11.52 18.82 2.43
N ARG A 50 11.16 20.06 2.77
CA ARG A 50 11.71 21.26 2.12
C ARG A 50 13.19 21.45 2.45
N MET A 51 13.57 21.35 3.73
CA MET A 51 14.96 21.53 4.19
C MET A 51 15.89 20.43 3.67
N ASN A 52 15.40 19.19 3.57
CA ASN A 52 16.21 18.05 3.15
C ASN A 52 16.04 17.71 1.65
N ASN A 53 15.34 18.57 0.90
CA ASN A 53 15.01 18.38 -0.52
C ASN A 53 14.34 17.03 -0.87
N LEU A 54 13.56 16.47 0.04
CA LEU A 54 12.86 15.20 -0.12
C LEU A 54 11.57 15.37 -0.93
N LYS A 55 11.04 14.27 -1.47
CA LYS A 55 9.70 14.23 -2.07
C LYS A 55 8.66 14.36 -0.95
N CYS A 56 7.64 15.18 -1.17
CA CYS A 56 6.57 15.44 -0.21
C CYS A 56 5.23 15.31 -0.94
N ASP A 57 4.37 14.42 -0.46
CA ASP A 57 3.01 14.20 -0.98
C ASP A 57 2.02 15.28 -0.52
N ARG A 58 2.43 16.10 0.47
CA ARG A 58 1.73 17.29 0.97
C ARG A 58 0.39 16.96 1.63
N VAL A 59 0.28 15.76 2.19
CA VAL A 59 -0.86 15.35 3.00
C VAL A 59 -0.76 16.04 4.37
N LEU A 60 -1.87 16.60 4.84
CA LEU A 60 -2.01 17.18 6.17
C LEU A 60 -2.71 16.15 7.08
N PRO A 61 -2.37 16.07 8.38
CA PRO A 61 -1.42 16.92 9.10
C PRO A 61 0.05 16.52 8.89
N THR A 62 0.33 15.28 8.49
CA THR A 62 1.68 14.74 8.27
C THR A 62 1.79 14.11 6.89
N CYS A 63 2.89 14.40 6.18
CA CYS A 63 3.16 13.88 4.84
C CYS A 63 3.65 12.42 4.92
N ASN A 64 3.39 11.57 3.91
CA ASN A 64 3.80 10.15 3.94
C ASN A 64 5.30 9.97 4.07
N HIS A 65 6.12 10.93 3.68
CA HIS A 65 7.55 10.80 3.90
C HIS A 65 7.93 11.00 5.38
N CYS A 66 7.27 11.96 6.03
CA CYS A 66 7.52 12.26 7.44
C CYS A 66 6.90 11.22 8.38
N SER A 67 5.81 10.57 8.00
CA SER A 67 5.15 9.56 8.86
C SER A 67 6.02 8.31 9.05
N TRP A 68 6.92 8.01 8.13
CA TRP A 68 7.85 6.88 8.21
C TRP A 68 9.20 7.27 8.84
N SER A 69 9.53 8.56 8.89
CA SER A 69 10.73 9.05 9.57
C SER A 69 10.45 9.21 11.07
N ASN A 70 10.59 8.10 11.81
CA ASN A 70 10.42 7.97 13.28
C ASN A 70 10.74 9.26 14.07
N GLY A 71 9.70 10.02 14.42
CA GLY A 71 9.78 11.15 15.36
C GLY A 71 10.11 12.54 14.78
N ARG A 72 10.18 12.71 13.45
CA ARG A 72 10.37 14.06 12.86
C ARG A 72 9.06 14.79 12.70
N GLU A 73 9.01 16.03 13.16
CA GLU A 73 7.78 16.82 13.12
C GLU A 73 7.48 17.35 11.71
N CYS A 74 6.32 16.97 11.16
CA CYS A 74 5.87 17.40 9.84
C CYS A 74 5.10 18.73 9.93
N ARG A 75 5.82 19.84 10.12
CA ARG A 75 5.22 21.18 10.12
C ARG A 75 5.12 21.78 8.72
N TYR A 76 4.11 22.60 8.51
CA TYR A 76 3.94 23.42 7.31
C TYR A 76 3.97 24.88 7.73
N THR A 77 5.16 25.47 7.81
CA THR A 77 5.30 26.91 7.98
C THR A 77 4.74 27.58 6.73
N PRO A 78 3.66 28.38 6.84
CA PRO A 78 3.14 29.11 5.70
C PRO A 78 4.27 29.96 5.16
N LEU A 79 4.64 29.73 3.90
CA LEU A 79 5.62 30.58 3.25
C LEU A 79 5.09 32.01 3.35
N PRO A 80 5.94 33.02 3.66
CA PRO A 80 5.55 34.41 3.50
C PRO A 80 4.93 34.53 2.10
N THR A 81 3.75 35.14 2.06
CA THR A 81 2.86 35.11 0.89
C THR A 81 3.67 35.29 -0.40
N PRO A 82 3.39 34.53 -1.49
CA PRO A 82 4.11 34.63 -2.77
C PRO A 82 3.94 35.97 -3.51
N ALA A 83 3.74 37.08 -2.80
CA ALA A 83 3.60 38.45 -3.30
C ALA A 83 4.76 38.90 -4.20
N HIS A 84 5.90 38.20 -4.18
CA HIS A 84 7.12 38.65 -4.86
C HIS A 84 7.45 37.94 -6.18
N ARG A 85 6.65 36.98 -6.66
CA ARG A 85 6.91 36.38 -8.00
C ARG A 85 6.50 37.27 -9.17
N GLY A 86 5.58 38.22 -8.98
CA GLY A 86 5.15 39.18 -10.00
C GLY A 86 5.93 40.50 -10.02
N ILE A 87 6.68 40.81 -8.97
CA ILE A 87 7.39 42.08 -8.83
C ILE A 87 8.75 41.98 -9.57
N PRO A 88 9.08 42.91 -10.48
CA PRO A 88 10.39 42.92 -11.13
C PRO A 88 11.52 43.13 -10.12
N ARG A 89 12.78 42.81 -10.49
CA ARG A 89 13.94 43.24 -9.69
C ARG A 89 13.95 44.79 -9.62
N CYS A 90 14.31 45.37 -8.48
CA CYS A 90 14.48 46.82 -8.38
C CYS A 90 15.55 47.29 -9.38
N ASP A 91 15.50 48.56 -9.77
CA ASP A 91 16.33 49.11 -10.83
C ASP A 91 17.83 48.98 -10.50
N ARG A 92 18.23 49.18 -9.24
CA ARG A 92 19.62 49.01 -8.79
C ARG A 92 20.11 47.56 -8.94
N CYS A 93 19.39 46.59 -8.38
CA CYS A 93 19.76 45.19 -8.52
C CYS A 93 19.68 44.73 -9.98
N ARG A 94 18.81 45.32 -10.81
CA ARG A 94 18.78 45.06 -12.25
C ARG A 94 20.04 45.57 -12.94
N LEU A 95 20.46 46.81 -12.66
CA LEU A 95 21.64 47.44 -13.25
C LEU A 95 22.95 46.76 -12.81
N ARG A 96 23.06 46.41 -11.52
CA ARG A 96 24.23 45.72 -10.97
C ARG A 96 24.16 44.19 -11.12
N ASN A 97 23.14 43.67 -11.79
CA ASN A 97 22.86 42.25 -11.97
C ASN A 97 22.88 41.41 -10.67
N LEU A 98 22.41 41.99 -9.56
CA LEU A 98 22.28 41.33 -8.26
C LEU A 98 20.96 40.55 -8.14
N LYS A 99 20.90 39.59 -7.21
CA LYS A 99 19.68 38.84 -6.87
C LYS A 99 18.77 39.65 -5.95
N CYS A 100 17.87 40.45 -6.50
CA CYS A 100 16.86 41.17 -5.71
C CYS A 100 15.88 40.19 -5.02
N ASP A 101 15.76 40.28 -3.70
CA ASP A 101 14.76 39.60 -2.85
C ASP A 101 13.35 40.17 -3.02
N ARG A 102 13.24 41.37 -3.61
CA ARG A 102 11.99 42.06 -4.00
C ARG A 102 11.14 42.54 -2.82
N ASN A 103 11.68 42.57 -1.61
CA ASN A 103 10.99 43.11 -0.46
C ASN A 103 10.61 44.57 -0.71
N LEU A 104 9.35 44.92 -0.45
CA LEU A 104 8.87 46.30 -0.52
C LEU A 104 8.81 46.87 0.90
N PRO A 105 9.14 48.16 1.12
CA PRO A 105 9.47 49.17 0.11
C PRO A 105 10.92 49.12 -0.39
N VAL A 106 11.84 48.50 0.37
CA VAL A 106 13.27 48.43 0.06
C VAL A 106 13.75 46.99 0.13
N CYS A 107 14.49 46.56 -0.89
CA CYS A 107 15.07 45.22 -0.99
C CYS A 107 16.29 45.09 -0.04
N ASN A 108 16.57 43.91 0.53
CA ASN A 108 17.64 43.75 1.54
C ASN A 108 19.01 44.25 1.05
N HIS A 109 19.34 44.00 -0.23
CA HIS A 109 20.58 44.51 -0.83
C HIS A 109 20.65 46.03 -0.92
N CYS A 110 19.51 46.71 -1.06
CA CYS A 110 19.48 48.17 -1.06
C CYS A 110 19.44 48.74 0.36
N ALA A 111 18.89 47.98 1.33
CA ALA A 111 18.84 48.37 2.73
C ALA A 111 20.24 48.35 3.38
N GLU A 112 21.09 47.41 3.00
CA GLU A 112 22.46 47.30 3.53
C GLU A 112 23.40 48.42 3.03
N GLU A 113 23.14 48.95 1.83
CA GLU A 113 24.01 49.95 1.19
C GLU A 113 23.37 51.33 1.31
N ASN A 114 23.56 51.94 2.49
CA ASN A 114 23.02 53.23 2.92
C ASN A 114 23.12 54.32 1.83
N GLY A 115 21.98 54.96 1.52
CA GLY A 115 21.94 56.19 0.71
C GLY A 115 21.53 56.05 -0.76
N VAL A 116 21.13 54.86 -1.23
CA VAL A 116 20.68 54.67 -2.62
C VAL A 116 19.23 54.19 -2.66
N GLU A 117 18.40 54.90 -3.41
CA GLU A 117 16.96 54.66 -3.51
C GLU A 117 16.65 53.32 -4.23
N CYS A 118 15.75 52.53 -3.64
CA CYS A 118 15.33 51.23 -4.15
C CYS A 118 14.05 51.33 -4.97
N ASN A 119 14.16 51.74 -6.24
CA ASN A 119 13.00 51.93 -7.10
C ASN A 119 12.64 50.66 -7.90
N TYR A 120 11.33 50.41 -8.05
CA TYR A 120 10.76 49.30 -8.83
C TYR A 120 10.04 49.83 -10.07
N THR A 121 10.78 50.17 -11.13
CA THR A 121 10.15 50.63 -12.39
C THR A 121 9.45 49.47 -13.12
N PRO A 122 8.13 49.56 -13.42
CA PRO A 122 7.43 48.56 -14.22
C PRO A 122 8.11 48.38 -15.58
N LYS A 123 8.42 47.14 -15.96
CA LYS A 123 9.06 46.83 -17.24
C LYS A 123 8.09 47.21 -18.38
N LYS A 124 8.35 48.36 -19.04
CA LYS A 124 7.63 48.78 -20.25
C LYS A 124 7.81 47.67 -21.28
N ARG A 125 6.76 46.89 -21.53
CA ARG A 125 6.79 45.87 -22.59
C ARG A 125 7.03 46.61 -23.90
N HIS A 126 8.04 46.18 -24.65
CA HIS A 126 8.24 46.66 -26.01
C HIS A 126 6.95 46.34 -26.78
N LYS A 127 6.16 47.35 -27.14
CA LYS A 127 5.04 47.15 -28.07
C LYS A 127 5.69 46.65 -29.35
N VAL A 128 5.40 45.40 -29.72
CA VAL A 128 5.71 44.89 -31.05
C VAL A 128 4.89 45.77 -32.02
N PRO A 129 5.49 46.37 -33.06
CA PRO A 129 4.73 47.13 -34.05
C PRO A 129 3.64 46.24 -34.65
N SER A 130 2.38 46.63 -34.45
CA SER A 130 1.23 45.98 -35.09
C SER A 130 1.22 46.37 -36.56
N ASP A 131 1.89 45.58 -37.39
CA ASP A 131 1.63 45.52 -38.83
C ASP A 131 0.32 44.75 -39.07
N HIS A 132 -0.80 45.44 -38.93
CA HIS A 132 -2.01 45.14 -39.69
C HIS A 132 -2.57 46.48 -40.19
N GLY A 133 -1.96 46.93 -41.29
CA GLY A 133 -2.50 47.99 -42.11
C GLY A 133 -3.90 47.63 -42.61
N ALA A 134 -4.84 48.51 -42.29
CA ALA A 134 -6.09 48.65 -43.01
C ALA A 134 -5.81 49.18 -44.42
N ILE A 135 -6.17 48.41 -45.44
CA ILE A 135 -6.43 48.92 -46.80
C ILE A 135 -7.64 48.16 -47.34
N ARG A 136 -8.86 48.69 -47.12
CA ARG A 136 -9.64 49.42 -48.14
C ARG A 136 -11.12 49.57 -47.76
N ASP A 137 -11.51 50.83 -47.71
CA ASP A 137 -12.87 51.34 -47.92
C ASP A 137 -13.27 51.21 -49.40
N LYS A 138 -14.43 50.60 -49.72
CA LYS A 138 -15.50 51.13 -50.60
C LYS A 138 -16.54 50.06 -51.02
N GLN A 139 -17.77 50.29 -50.55
CA GLN A 139 -19.05 50.37 -51.30
C GLN A 139 -19.56 49.23 -52.22
N MET A 140 -20.84 48.91 -51.98
CA MET A 140 -21.94 48.54 -52.92
C MET A 140 -22.11 47.07 -53.39
N ALA A 141 -23.00 46.36 -52.67
CA ALA A 141 -24.15 45.54 -53.13
C ALA A 141 -23.97 44.48 -54.28
N PRO A 142 -25.04 43.76 -54.71
CA PRO A 142 -25.38 42.39 -54.29
C PRO A 142 -25.34 41.36 -55.46
N TYR A 143 -25.68 40.09 -55.16
CA TYR A 143 -25.79 38.91 -56.05
C TYR A 143 -24.51 38.17 -56.43
N GLY A 144 -24.56 36.83 -56.34
CA GLY A 144 -23.67 35.97 -57.14
C GLY A 144 -23.21 34.66 -56.49
N ALA A 145 -24.13 33.69 -56.40
CA ALA A 145 -23.95 32.34 -56.91
C ALA A 145 -22.74 31.46 -56.52
N LYS A 146 -23.10 30.28 -55.96
CA LYS A 146 -22.54 28.92 -56.21
C LYS A 146 -21.17 28.67 -55.52
N THR A 147 -20.91 27.54 -54.84
CA THR A 147 -21.23 26.15 -55.16
C THR A 147 -21.03 25.22 -53.95
N ALA A 148 -21.88 24.19 -53.89
CA ALA A 148 -21.66 22.82 -53.39
C ALA A 148 -21.42 22.65 -51.87
N SER A 149 -22.32 22.12 -51.03
CA SER A 149 -23.17 20.91 -51.13
C SER A 149 -22.39 19.67 -51.54
N PHE A 150 -22.30 18.66 -50.68
CA PHE A 150 -23.06 17.44 -50.91
C PHE A 150 -23.14 16.56 -49.66
N LEU A 151 -24.32 15.99 -49.52
CA LEU A 151 -24.88 15.16 -48.48
C LEU A 151 -25.12 13.77 -49.12
N ILE A 152 -25.21 12.72 -48.28
CA ILE A 152 -25.95 11.46 -48.51
C ILE A 152 -25.24 10.36 -49.34
N SER A 153 -25.12 9.16 -48.76
CA SER A 153 -25.94 8.00 -49.16
C SER A 153 -25.57 6.68 -48.46
N ASP A 154 -26.63 5.99 -48.09
CA ASP A 154 -26.78 4.64 -47.55
C ASP A 154 -26.73 3.52 -48.62
N VAL A 155 -26.40 2.29 -48.15
CA VAL A 155 -27.03 0.97 -48.41
C VAL A 155 -26.92 0.24 -49.79
N THR A 156 -26.73 -1.09 -49.65
CA THR A 156 -26.97 -2.29 -50.53
C THR A 156 -25.68 -3.02 -50.95
N SER A 157 -25.60 -4.34 -51.20
CA SER A 157 -26.38 -5.57 -50.95
C SER A 157 -25.62 -6.71 -51.68
N ALA A 158 -25.63 -7.91 -51.09
CA ALA A 158 -25.60 -9.27 -51.69
C ALA A 158 -24.54 -9.73 -52.74
N ASP A 159 -23.98 -10.90 -52.37
CA ASP A 159 -23.69 -12.12 -53.14
C ASP A 159 -22.48 -12.32 -54.09
N ASP A 160 -21.89 -13.50 -53.84
CA ASP A 160 -21.28 -14.49 -54.73
C ASP A 160 -19.76 -14.55 -55.02
N LEU A 161 -19.19 -15.63 -54.46
CA LEU A 161 -18.35 -16.66 -55.09
C LEU A 161 -16.96 -16.30 -55.68
N ALA A 162 -15.95 -16.91 -55.03
CA ALA A 162 -14.95 -17.84 -55.61
C ALA A 162 -13.46 -17.47 -55.41
N VAL A 163 -12.77 -18.36 -54.67
CA VAL A 163 -11.58 -19.14 -55.11
C VAL A 163 -10.25 -18.40 -55.35
N LEU A 164 -9.24 -18.84 -54.57
CA LEU A 164 -7.77 -18.91 -54.80
C LEU A 164 -6.84 -17.72 -54.48
N SER A 165 -6.07 -17.95 -53.40
CA SER A 165 -4.58 -17.92 -53.26
C SER A 165 -3.74 -16.66 -53.52
N HIS A 166 -2.71 -16.58 -52.65
CA HIS A 166 -1.35 -16.02 -52.80
C HIS A 166 -1.03 -14.62 -52.22
N GLU A 167 -0.18 -14.70 -51.19
CA GLU A 167 1.00 -13.90 -50.82
C GLU A 167 0.96 -12.37 -50.60
N ASP A 168 1.56 -12.03 -49.44
CA ASP A 168 2.43 -10.91 -49.12
C ASP A 168 2.17 -9.55 -49.77
N SER A 169 1.88 -8.54 -48.94
CA SER A 169 2.81 -7.43 -48.67
C SER A 169 2.10 -6.25 -48.01
N SER A 170 2.86 -5.54 -47.16
CA SER A 170 2.61 -4.17 -46.66
C SER A 170 1.43 -4.04 -45.69
N ASP A 171 1.28 -3.04 -44.84
CA ASP A 171 2.06 -1.93 -44.27
C ASP A 171 1.02 -1.25 -43.35
N GLY A 172 1.39 -0.80 -42.14
CA GLY A 172 0.37 -0.38 -41.19
C GLY A 172 0.84 0.07 -39.81
N HIS A 173 1.52 1.22 -39.78
CA HIS A 173 1.44 2.26 -38.75
C HIS A 173 1.22 1.85 -37.27
N ARG A 174 2.31 1.95 -36.48
CA ARG A 174 2.22 2.41 -35.08
C ARG A 174 3.13 3.60 -34.83
N PHE A 175 2.48 4.70 -34.45
CA PHE A 175 2.96 6.07 -34.34
C PHE A 175 3.10 6.43 -32.84
N TYR A 176 4.34 6.80 -32.47
CA TYR A 176 4.87 7.45 -31.25
C TYR A 176 4.91 6.75 -29.87
N GLY A 177 6.14 6.67 -29.32
CA GLY A 177 6.35 7.05 -27.92
C GLY A 177 7.44 6.38 -27.08
N GLN A 178 8.52 5.81 -27.63
CA GLN A 178 9.56 5.13 -26.83
C GLN A 178 10.93 5.81 -26.98
N ASN A 179 11.39 6.47 -25.91
CA ASN A 179 12.74 7.02 -25.78
C ASN A 179 13.67 5.94 -25.20
N ILE A 180 14.54 5.38 -26.04
CA ILE A 180 15.70 4.59 -25.61
C ILE A 180 16.96 5.41 -25.87
N ALA A 181 17.73 5.66 -24.80
CA ALA A 181 19.14 6.01 -24.91
C ALA A 181 19.93 4.71 -25.10
N THR A 182 20.38 4.47 -26.32
CA THR A 182 21.30 3.38 -26.70
C THR A 182 22.72 3.68 -26.23
N HIS A 183 23.34 2.75 -25.51
CA HIS A 183 24.79 2.55 -25.55
C HIS A 183 25.07 1.19 -26.18
N SER A 184 25.65 1.23 -27.38
CA SER A 184 26.15 0.07 -28.11
C SER A 184 27.63 -0.13 -27.79
N ARG A 185 28.03 -1.35 -27.40
CA ARG A 185 29.31 -1.92 -27.82
C ARG A 185 29.25 -3.46 -27.80
N THR A 186 29.35 -3.99 -29.02
CA THR A 186 29.95 -5.26 -29.50
C THR A 186 30.97 -5.90 -28.52
N ARG A 187 31.11 -7.24 -28.41
CA ARG A 187 31.49 -8.19 -29.48
C ARG A 187 31.43 -9.67 -29.00
N ALA A 188 31.11 -10.57 -29.95
CA ALA A 188 31.64 -11.94 -30.17
C ALA A 188 31.28 -13.14 -29.26
N LEU A 189 30.52 -14.06 -29.88
CA LEU A 189 30.81 -15.50 -30.13
C LEU A 189 31.03 -16.45 -28.94
N HIS A 190 30.10 -17.39 -28.74
CA HIS A 190 30.31 -18.79 -29.14
C HIS A 190 29.01 -19.61 -29.01
N GLU A 191 28.54 -20.16 -30.12
CA GLU A 191 27.62 -21.30 -30.15
C GLU A 191 28.43 -22.59 -29.97
N SER A 192 27.85 -23.56 -29.27
CA SER A 192 28.09 -24.99 -29.53
C SER A 192 26.85 -25.80 -29.13
N PRO A 193 26.35 -26.67 -30.02
CA PRO A 193 25.18 -27.51 -29.80
C PRO A 193 25.57 -28.96 -29.43
N GLY A 194 24.58 -29.70 -28.94
CA GLY A 194 24.63 -31.16 -28.78
C GLY A 194 24.59 -31.59 -27.31
N CYS A 195 24.01 -32.72 -26.93
CA CYS A 195 23.33 -33.80 -27.64
C CYS A 195 22.60 -34.58 -26.53
N GLY A 196 21.47 -35.20 -26.85
CA GLY A 196 20.77 -36.06 -25.91
C GLY A 196 21.55 -37.33 -25.57
N SER A 197 21.13 -38.00 -24.49
CA SER A 197 20.88 -39.45 -24.46
C SER A 197 20.59 -39.87 -23.01
N ASP A 198 19.39 -40.41 -22.85
CA ASP A 198 19.06 -41.67 -22.17
C ASP A 198 19.67 -42.01 -20.80
N ARG A 199 18.73 -42.12 -19.85
CA ARG A 199 18.59 -43.20 -18.86
C ARG A 199 19.28 -44.52 -19.28
N PRO A 200 19.83 -45.31 -18.34
CA PRO A 200 18.95 -46.06 -17.45
C PRO A 200 19.44 -46.30 -16.01
N GLU A 201 18.52 -46.91 -15.29
CA GLU A 201 18.50 -47.38 -13.91
C GLU A 201 19.66 -48.30 -13.50
N GLY A 202 19.87 -48.37 -12.19
CA GLY A 202 20.17 -49.63 -11.51
C GLY A 202 21.55 -49.73 -10.86
N GLY A 203 21.60 -49.68 -9.52
CA GLY A 203 22.80 -50.06 -8.79
C GLY A 203 22.70 -49.83 -7.28
N LYS A 204 22.38 -50.89 -6.55
CA LYS A 204 22.33 -50.97 -5.08
C LYS A 204 23.73 -51.17 -4.46
N LEU A 205 23.97 -50.49 -3.32
CA LEU A 205 24.95 -50.73 -2.23
C LEU A 205 26.48 -50.59 -2.53
N PRO A 206 27.38 -50.43 -1.52
CA PRO A 206 27.19 -50.23 -0.07
C PRO A 206 27.99 -49.06 0.56
N GLN A 207 27.67 -48.81 1.82
CA GLN A 207 28.43 -48.12 2.89
C GLN A 207 29.95 -47.96 2.68
N TYR A 208 30.43 -46.72 2.84
CA TYR A 208 31.75 -46.45 3.41
C TYR A 208 31.66 -45.35 4.47
N ARG A 209 31.83 -45.77 5.72
CA ARG A 209 32.18 -44.95 6.89
C ARG A 209 33.57 -44.38 6.64
N ARG A 210 33.75 -43.06 6.65
CA ARG A 210 35.08 -42.45 6.76
C ARG A 210 35.10 -41.45 7.91
N VAL A 211 35.80 -41.87 8.96
CA VAL A 211 36.27 -41.08 10.09
C VAL A 211 37.46 -40.24 9.61
N THR A 212 37.49 -38.96 9.96
CA THR A 212 38.71 -38.14 10.04
C THR A 212 38.49 -36.97 11.00
N PRO A 213 39.57 -36.43 11.61
CA PRO A 213 39.63 -36.11 13.03
C PRO A 213 39.80 -34.62 13.35
N ASP A 214 39.77 -34.35 14.65
CA ASP A 214 40.02 -33.08 15.33
C ASP A 214 41.18 -32.25 14.76
N GLY A 215 40.93 -30.95 14.61
CA GLY A 215 41.90 -29.94 14.22
C GLY A 215 41.79 -28.71 15.13
N GLN A 216 42.49 -28.77 16.25
CA GLN A 216 42.74 -27.68 17.19
C GLN A 216 43.76 -26.71 16.56
N VAL A 217 43.44 -25.41 16.44
CA VAL A 217 44.45 -24.36 16.17
C VAL A 217 44.16 -23.13 17.04
N GLN A 218 45.10 -22.85 17.93
CA GLN A 218 45.29 -21.58 18.63
C GLN A 218 46.06 -20.58 17.75
N ALA A 219 45.65 -19.30 17.78
CA ALA A 219 46.49 -18.11 17.67
C ALA A 219 45.59 -16.90 17.99
N SER A 220 45.69 -16.23 19.15
CA SER A 220 46.70 -15.26 19.58
C SER A 220 46.86 -14.02 18.67
N GLY A 221 46.33 -12.89 19.16
CA GLY A 221 46.99 -11.58 19.06
C GLY A 221 46.34 -10.52 18.17
N SER A 222 45.66 -9.53 18.77
CA SER A 222 46.07 -8.11 18.73
C SER A 222 44.98 -7.20 19.31
N SER A 223 45.20 -6.69 20.53
CA SER A 223 44.41 -5.65 21.18
C SER A 223 45.02 -4.27 20.91
N LEU A 224 44.24 -3.35 20.34
CA LEU A 224 44.57 -1.92 20.25
C LEU A 224 43.81 -1.14 21.33
N PRO A 225 44.39 -0.09 21.93
CA PRO A 225 43.78 0.66 23.02
C PRO A 225 42.72 1.65 22.49
N SER A 226 41.54 1.64 23.11
CA SER A 226 40.46 2.60 22.84
C SER A 226 40.68 3.88 23.65
N LEU A 227 40.75 5.01 22.96
CA LEU A 227 40.85 6.35 23.54
C LEU A 227 39.47 6.84 23.99
N ALA A 228 39.35 7.17 25.27
CA ALA A 228 38.13 7.70 25.89
C ALA A 228 37.81 9.14 25.44
N PRO A 229 36.54 9.51 25.25
CA PRO A 229 36.15 10.91 25.04
C PRO A 229 35.89 11.63 26.37
N ARG A 230 36.42 12.85 26.46
CA ARG A 230 36.21 13.81 27.55
C ARG A 230 34.71 14.13 27.73
N GLN A 231 34.18 13.92 28.93
CA GLN A 231 32.86 14.40 29.36
C GLN A 231 32.94 15.86 29.79
N SER A 232 32.14 16.71 29.14
CA SER A 232 31.80 18.05 29.60
C SER A 232 30.67 17.97 30.62
N GLN A 233 30.90 18.52 31.81
CA GLN A 233 29.93 18.63 32.89
C GLN A 233 28.83 19.65 32.52
N SER A 234 27.57 19.25 32.68
CA SER A 234 26.44 20.17 32.81
C SER A 234 25.59 19.70 33.98
N ASP A 235 25.58 20.50 35.04
CA ASP A 235 24.83 20.29 36.27
C ASP A 235 23.31 20.34 36.00
N ASN A 236 22.65 19.21 36.21
CA ASN A 236 21.27 19.07 36.69
C ASN A 236 20.96 17.57 36.88
N GLN A 237 21.51 16.99 37.95
CA GLN A 237 21.28 15.59 38.30
C GLN A 237 19.98 15.45 39.11
N ILE A 238 18.94 14.93 38.45
CA ILE A 238 17.83 14.25 39.13
C ILE A 238 18.40 12.91 39.60
N SER A 239 18.43 12.69 40.92
CA SER A 239 18.92 11.46 41.54
C SER A 239 18.01 10.28 41.21
N PHE A 240 18.35 9.55 40.14
CA PHE A 240 17.87 8.19 39.93
C PHE A 240 18.65 7.26 40.86
N ILE A 241 17.92 6.45 41.63
CA ILE A 241 18.48 5.38 42.46
C ILE A 241 19.19 4.40 41.52
N SER A 242 20.52 4.48 41.45
CA SER A 242 21.35 3.51 40.75
C SER A 242 21.38 2.22 41.57
N HIS A 243 20.52 1.27 41.21
CA HIS A 243 20.66 -0.11 41.66
C HIS A 243 21.86 -0.73 40.94
N SER A 244 23.01 -0.73 41.61
CA SER A 244 24.17 -1.54 41.23
C SER A 244 23.79 -3.01 41.43
N PHE A 245 23.34 -3.68 40.37
CA PHE A 245 23.17 -5.13 40.42
C PHE A 245 24.56 -5.77 40.43
N PRO A 246 24.89 -6.64 41.42
CA PRO A 246 26.20 -7.28 41.50
C PRO A 246 26.46 -8.10 40.23
N SER A 247 27.60 -7.84 39.57
CA SER A 247 27.91 -8.33 38.23
C SER A 247 28.35 -9.80 38.14
N ASP A 248 28.30 -10.57 39.23
CA ASP A 248 28.94 -11.89 39.30
C ASP A 248 27.99 -13.11 39.28
N GLN A 249 26.67 -12.90 39.17
CA GLN A 249 25.75 -13.99 38.86
C GLN A 249 25.20 -13.78 37.46
N GLY A 250 25.95 -14.24 36.46
CA GLY A 250 25.55 -14.24 35.05
C GLY A 250 24.31 -15.12 34.86
N MET A 251 23.13 -14.58 35.20
CA MET A 251 21.86 -15.22 34.94
C MET A 251 21.68 -15.19 33.43
N ILE A 252 21.96 -16.30 32.77
CA ILE A 252 21.71 -16.51 31.35
C ILE A 252 20.21 -16.38 31.17
N MET A 253 19.72 -15.17 30.89
CA MET A 253 18.35 -14.96 30.46
C MET A 253 18.24 -15.59 29.09
N SER A 254 17.80 -16.86 29.06
CA SER A 254 17.35 -17.51 27.84
C SER A 254 16.32 -16.58 27.20
N LYS A 255 16.68 -15.97 26.08
CA LYS A 255 15.77 -15.13 25.30
C LYS A 255 14.57 -16.00 24.95
N SER A 256 13.43 -15.70 25.54
CA SER A 256 12.17 -16.34 25.18
C SER A 256 11.78 -15.79 23.81
N LEU A 257 11.92 -16.63 22.78
CA LEU A 257 11.61 -16.27 21.39
C LEU A 257 10.20 -16.72 21.07
N VAL A 258 9.54 -16.04 20.13
CA VAL A 258 8.19 -16.44 19.70
C VAL A 258 8.27 -17.73 18.88
N GLU A 259 7.59 -18.78 19.34
CA GLU A 259 7.40 -20.01 18.58
C GLU A 259 6.21 -19.85 17.63
N SER A 260 6.42 -20.18 16.35
CA SER A 260 5.36 -20.13 15.32
C SER A 260 4.46 -21.36 15.40
N TRP A 261 3.17 -21.20 15.09
CA TRP A 261 2.25 -22.34 15.03
C TRP A 261 2.59 -23.28 13.87
N THR A 262 2.63 -24.58 14.16
CA THR A 262 2.89 -25.65 13.19
C THR A 262 1.86 -26.76 13.33
N HIS A 263 1.39 -27.29 12.22
CA HIS A 263 0.51 -28.46 12.19
C HIS A 263 0.79 -29.30 10.93
N PRO A 264 0.90 -30.63 11.03
CA PRO A 264 1.35 -31.48 9.92
C PRO A 264 0.41 -31.46 8.70
N LEU A 265 -0.89 -31.28 8.91
CA LEU A 265 -1.90 -31.25 7.84
C LEU A 265 -2.10 -29.88 7.17
N PHE A 266 -1.53 -28.79 7.72
CA PHE A 266 -1.70 -27.45 7.16
C PHE A 266 -0.39 -26.93 6.61
N ALA A 267 -0.44 -26.14 5.55
CA ALA A 267 0.77 -25.54 5.01
C ALA A 267 1.41 -24.63 6.09
N PRO A 268 2.72 -24.70 6.34
CA PRO A 268 3.38 -23.77 7.26
C PRO A 268 3.35 -22.35 6.68
N LEU A 269 3.55 -21.33 7.52
CA LEU A 269 3.80 -19.97 7.01
C LEU A 269 5.11 -19.97 6.18
N PRO A 270 5.26 -19.04 5.22
CA PRO A 270 6.50 -18.92 4.46
C PRO A 270 7.73 -18.83 5.37
N ASP A 271 8.80 -19.55 5.03
CA ASP A 271 10.02 -19.65 5.84
C ASP A 271 10.56 -18.31 6.31
N ILE A 272 10.54 -17.30 5.46
CA ILE A 272 11.06 -15.98 5.82
C ILE A 272 10.22 -15.28 6.89
N ILE A 273 8.91 -15.56 6.93
CA ILE A 273 8.04 -15.09 8.00
C ILE A 273 8.39 -15.84 9.30
N VAL A 274 8.50 -17.17 9.24
CA VAL A 274 8.86 -18.01 10.40
C VAL A 274 10.23 -17.63 10.96
N GLN A 275 11.23 -17.41 10.10
CA GLN A 275 12.58 -16.99 10.47
C GLN A 275 12.59 -15.59 11.10
N LYS A 276 11.77 -14.66 10.61
CA LYS A 276 11.67 -13.33 11.23
C LYS A 276 10.95 -13.42 12.57
N ILE A 277 9.89 -14.23 12.70
CA ILE A 277 9.17 -14.44 13.97
C ILE A 277 10.09 -15.06 15.02
N SER A 278 10.91 -16.05 14.66
CA SER A 278 11.83 -16.70 15.61
C SER A 278 12.92 -15.77 16.14
N SER A 279 13.15 -14.61 15.51
CA SER A 279 14.04 -13.57 16.02
C SER A 279 13.37 -12.56 16.96
N VAL A 280 12.03 -12.58 17.07
CA VAL A 280 11.25 -11.66 17.89
C VAL A 280 11.25 -12.13 19.34
N ASN A 281 11.52 -11.19 20.26
CA ASN A 281 11.44 -11.42 21.70
C ASN A 281 9.98 -11.52 22.13
N SER A 282 9.60 -12.62 22.79
CA SER A 282 8.21 -12.86 23.20
C SER A 282 7.72 -11.86 24.25
N VAL A 283 8.62 -11.23 25.01
CA VAL A 283 8.29 -10.22 26.02
C VAL A 283 7.81 -8.91 25.38
N GLU A 284 8.17 -8.67 24.13
CA GLU A 284 7.79 -7.47 23.37
C GLU A 284 6.42 -7.60 22.70
N MET A 285 5.87 -8.81 22.65
CA MET A 285 4.63 -9.15 21.95
C MET A 285 3.50 -9.48 22.93
N PRO A 286 2.22 -9.41 22.51
CA PRO A 286 1.10 -9.92 23.28
C PRO A 286 1.26 -11.41 23.59
N TYR A 287 0.80 -11.86 24.77
CA TYR A 287 0.69 -13.29 25.05
C TYR A 287 -0.31 -13.95 24.08
N ARG A 288 0.10 -15.05 23.43
CA ARG A 288 -0.70 -15.76 22.42
C ARG A 288 -2.10 -16.12 22.93
N ALA A 289 -2.18 -16.80 24.07
CA ALA A 289 -3.45 -17.21 24.67
C ALA A 289 -4.40 -16.03 24.91
N LEU A 290 -3.86 -14.92 25.45
CA LEU A 290 -4.66 -13.71 25.69
C LEU A 290 -5.18 -13.10 24.39
N PHE A 291 -4.38 -13.10 23.32
CA PHE A 291 -4.84 -12.66 22.00
C PHE A 291 -5.92 -13.59 21.44
N GLU A 292 -5.71 -14.92 21.49
CA GLU A 292 -6.65 -15.91 20.97
C GLU A 292 -8.01 -15.84 21.69
N ASP A 293 -8.01 -15.61 23.01
CA ASP A 293 -9.23 -15.39 23.80
C ASP A 293 -9.98 -14.13 23.37
N ASN A 294 -9.28 -13.01 23.17
CA ASN A 294 -9.92 -11.77 22.73
C ASN A 294 -10.40 -11.87 21.28
N LEU A 295 -9.67 -12.59 20.42
CA LEU A 295 -10.11 -12.90 19.07
C LEU A 295 -11.35 -13.81 19.08
N ALA A 296 -11.43 -14.80 19.98
CA ALA A 296 -12.60 -15.65 20.15
C ALA A 296 -13.85 -14.84 20.47
N ARG A 297 -13.77 -14.01 21.53
CA ARG A 297 -14.90 -13.15 21.93
C ARG A 297 -15.33 -12.22 20.81
N PHE A 298 -14.37 -11.61 20.11
CA PHE A 298 -14.67 -10.76 18.96
C PHE A 298 -15.44 -11.52 17.87
N LEU A 299 -15.03 -12.74 17.52
CA LEU A 299 -15.69 -13.55 16.51
C LEU A 299 -17.10 -14.02 16.97
N ASP A 300 -17.24 -14.35 18.24
CA ASP A 300 -18.52 -14.76 18.84
C ASP A 300 -19.53 -13.59 18.91
N ASP A 301 -19.05 -12.34 18.99
CA ASP A 301 -19.88 -11.13 18.96
C ASP A 301 -20.27 -10.70 17.53
N LEU A 302 -19.67 -11.30 16.48
CA LEU A 302 -20.06 -11.00 15.10
C LEU A 302 -21.45 -11.56 14.78
N PRO A 303 -22.21 -10.88 13.88
CA PRO A 303 -23.40 -11.46 13.26
C PRO A 303 -23.08 -12.85 12.67
N PRO A 304 -24.00 -13.82 12.76
CA PRO A 304 -23.77 -15.19 12.29
C PRO A 304 -23.20 -15.26 10.87
N GLU A 305 -23.67 -14.37 10.01
CA GLU A 305 -23.27 -14.25 8.61
C GLU A 305 -21.78 -13.92 8.43
N LEU A 306 -21.27 -13.04 9.29
CA LEU A 306 -19.86 -12.62 9.25
C LEU A 306 -18.97 -13.59 10.03
N ARG A 307 -19.52 -14.22 11.08
CA ARG A 307 -18.77 -15.16 11.93
C ARG A 307 -18.25 -16.34 11.12
N GLU A 308 -19.06 -16.88 10.21
CA GLU A 308 -18.69 -18.05 9.41
C GLU A 308 -17.54 -17.76 8.43
N THR A 309 -17.37 -16.51 8.00
CA THR A 309 -16.43 -16.12 6.94
C THR A 309 -15.25 -15.27 7.42
N ALA A 310 -15.27 -14.81 8.68
CA ALA A 310 -14.24 -13.92 9.21
C ALA A 310 -12.90 -14.62 9.51
N ALA A 311 -12.94 -15.81 10.11
CA ALA A 311 -11.74 -16.60 10.43
C ALA A 311 -12.11 -18.07 10.61
N PHE A 312 -11.35 -18.96 9.98
CA PHE A 312 -11.65 -20.39 9.99
C PHE A 312 -10.85 -21.14 11.05
N THR A 313 -11.53 -21.93 11.88
CA THR A 313 -10.85 -22.91 12.74
C THR A 313 -10.17 -23.97 11.89
N PRO A 314 -9.19 -24.72 12.42
CA PRO A 314 -8.54 -25.81 11.67
C PRO A 314 -9.56 -26.80 11.06
N GLU A 315 -10.60 -27.14 11.80
CA GLU A 315 -11.63 -28.11 11.38
C GLU A 315 -12.43 -27.58 10.19
N MET A 316 -12.93 -26.34 10.29
CA MET A 316 -13.68 -25.69 9.21
C MET A 316 -12.79 -25.48 7.97
N TYR A 317 -11.54 -25.06 8.16
CA TYR A 317 -10.58 -24.87 7.07
C TYR A 317 -10.29 -26.18 6.32
N ALA A 318 -10.14 -27.29 7.06
CA ALA A 318 -9.94 -28.61 6.49
C ALA A 318 -11.21 -29.11 5.76
N ALA A 319 -12.41 -28.87 6.31
CA ALA A 319 -13.68 -29.18 5.65
C ALA A 319 -13.84 -28.44 4.32
N ILE A 320 -13.56 -27.13 4.29
CA ILE A 320 -13.54 -26.34 3.05
C ILE A 320 -12.53 -26.93 2.05
N SER A 321 -11.33 -27.28 2.51
CA SER A 321 -10.30 -27.85 1.65
C SER A 321 -10.75 -29.19 1.03
N ARG A 322 -11.35 -30.10 1.82
CA ARG A 322 -11.88 -31.38 1.34
C ARG A 322 -13.07 -31.21 0.37
N SER A 323 -13.90 -30.21 0.61
CA SER A 323 -15.01 -29.87 -0.27
C SER A 323 -14.53 -29.36 -1.62
N LEU A 324 -13.50 -28.49 -1.63
CA LEU A 324 -12.90 -27.98 -2.86
C LEU A 324 -12.10 -29.04 -3.63
N SER A 325 -11.61 -30.09 -2.98
CA SER A 325 -10.95 -31.22 -3.67
C SER A 325 -11.93 -32.23 -4.27
N GLY A 326 -13.25 -32.07 -4.05
CA GLY A 326 -14.27 -32.98 -4.56
C GLY A 326 -14.33 -34.34 -3.85
N SER A 327 -13.56 -34.53 -2.77
CA SER A 327 -13.49 -35.79 -2.02
C SER A 327 -14.62 -35.95 -1.02
N ASP A 328 -15.23 -34.84 -0.58
CA ASP A 328 -16.29 -34.89 0.41
C ASP A 328 -17.23 -33.69 0.26
N THR A 329 -18.49 -33.93 -0.04
CA THR A 329 -19.53 -32.88 0.00
C THR A 329 -20.08 -32.78 1.42
N GLU A 330 -19.20 -32.66 2.42
CA GLU A 330 -19.62 -32.17 3.74
C GLU A 330 -20.44 -30.90 3.50
N GLN A 331 -21.63 -30.84 4.09
CA GLN A 331 -22.60 -29.78 3.85
C GLN A 331 -22.07 -28.47 4.44
N LEU A 332 -21.15 -27.81 3.73
CA LEU A 332 -20.86 -26.40 3.94
C LEU A 332 -22.19 -25.65 3.86
N SER A 333 -22.37 -24.64 4.71
CA SER A 333 -23.58 -23.81 4.65
C SER A 333 -23.72 -23.18 3.26
N ASP A 334 -24.96 -22.88 2.85
CA ASP A 334 -25.20 -22.18 1.57
C ASP A 334 -24.46 -20.83 1.52
N GLN A 335 -24.37 -20.16 2.68
CA GLN A 335 -23.67 -18.89 2.83
C GLN A 335 -22.16 -19.02 2.61
N LEU A 336 -21.52 -20.00 3.24
CA LEU A 336 -20.10 -20.24 3.07
C LEU A 336 -19.80 -20.67 1.63
N ARG A 337 -20.63 -21.53 1.02
CA ARG A 337 -20.50 -21.88 -0.41
C ARG A 337 -20.56 -20.64 -1.31
N MET A 338 -21.52 -19.76 -1.05
CA MET A 338 -21.67 -18.50 -1.78
C MET A 338 -20.43 -17.60 -1.60
N TRP A 339 -19.91 -17.49 -0.39
CA TRP A 339 -18.68 -16.73 -0.10
C TRP A 339 -17.46 -17.31 -0.84
N LEU A 340 -17.28 -18.64 -0.81
CA LEU A 340 -16.19 -19.33 -1.52
C LEU A 340 -16.26 -19.07 -3.03
N MET A 341 -17.46 -19.09 -3.62
CA MET A 341 -17.66 -18.77 -5.04
C MET A 341 -17.35 -17.30 -5.35
N PHE A 342 -17.88 -16.35 -4.58
CA PHE A 342 -17.67 -14.91 -4.84
C PHE A 342 -16.22 -14.47 -4.69
N HIS A 343 -15.49 -15.08 -3.77
CA HIS A 343 -14.07 -14.81 -3.57
C HIS A 343 -13.16 -15.70 -4.42
N HIS A 344 -13.71 -16.55 -5.29
CA HIS A 344 -12.94 -17.45 -6.15
C HIS A 344 -11.92 -18.27 -5.35
N VAL A 345 -12.35 -18.83 -4.21
CA VAL A 345 -11.45 -19.56 -3.32
C VAL A 345 -10.98 -20.85 -3.99
N ARG A 346 -9.66 -21.07 -3.99
CA ARG A 346 -9.01 -22.24 -4.61
C ARG A 346 -8.15 -23.00 -3.61
N LEU A 347 -7.89 -24.27 -3.92
CA LEU A 347 -6.84 -25.04 -3.26
C LEU A 347 -5.46 -24.55 -3.68
N GLY A 348 -4.59 -24.34 -2.70
CA GLY A 348 -3.21 -23.92 -2.88
C GLY A 348 -2.15 -25.01 -2.66
N SER A 349 -2.56 -26.23 -2.34
CA SER A 349 -1.68 -27.37 -2.11
C SER A 349 -2.45 -28.68 -2.35
N GLU A 350 -1.74 -29.72 -2.79
CA GLU A 350 -2.26 -31.10 -2.88
C GLU A 350 -1.88 -31.92 -1.63
N LYS A 351 -0.79 -31.55 -0.95
CA LYS A 351 -0.30 -32.23 0.26
C LYS A 351 -0.88 -31.68 1.56
N TYR A 352 -1.23 -30.40 1.58
CA TYR A 352 -1.64 -29.67 2.77
C TYR A 352 -3.00 -29.00 2.57
N HIS A 353 -3.70 -28.76 3.67
CA HIS A 353 -4.82 -27.82 3.66
C HIS A 353 -4.26 -26.39 3.49
N LEU A 354 -4.49 -25.81 2.31
CA LEU A 354 -4.15 -24.44 1.96
C LEU A 354 -5.22 -23.87 1.02
N LEU A 355 -5.78 -22.74 1.41
CA LEU A 355 -6.77 -21.99 0.65
C LEU A 355 -6.17 -20.67 0.14
N LEU A 356 -6.45 -20.37 -1.12
CA LEU A 356 -5.99 -19.20 -1.84
C LEU A 356 -7.17 -18.39 -2.39
N ILE A 357 -6.99 -17.08 -2.49
CA ILE A 357 -7.89 -16.14 -3.19
C ILE A 357 -7.03 -15.40 -4.22
N PRO A 358 -7.46 -15.25 -5.48
CA PRO A 358 -6.77 -14.37 -6.42
C PRO A 358 -6.80 -12.92 -5.91
N ARG A 359 -5.74 -12.14 -6.15
CA ARG A 359 -5.75 -10.72 -5.83
C ARG A 359 -6.66 -9.95 -6.79
N ASP A 360 -7.24 -8.84 -6.34
CA ASP A 360 -8.12 -7.94 -7.11
C ASP A 360 -7.64 -7.68 -8.56
N ALA A 361 -6.34 -7.46 -8.75
CA ALA A 361 -5.76 -7.17 -10.07
C ALA A 361 -5.80 -8.36 -11.05
N PHE A 362 -6.05 -9.57 -10.55
CA PHE A 362 -6.03 -10.83 -11.28
C PHE A 362 -7.40 -11.52 -11.33
N PHE A 363 -8.46 -10.91 -10.76
CA PHE A 363 -9.84 -11.45 -10.88
C PHE A 363 -10.33 -11.54 -12.34
N HIS A 364 -9.72 -10.79 -13.24
CA HIS A 364 -10.06 -10.78 -14.67
C HIS A 364 -9.19 -11.71 -15.52
N LEU A 365 -8.30 -12.50 -14.90
CA LEU A 365 -7.52 -13.50 -15.63
C LEU A 365 -8.44 -14.54 -16.28
N GLU A 366 -8.01 -15.07 -17.43
CA GLU A 366 -8.66 -16.22 -18.03
C GLU A 366 -8.46 -17.45 -17.15
N ALA A 367 -9.48 -18.31 -17.06
CA ALA A 367 -9.46 -19.48 -16.17
C ALA A 367 -8.26 -20.41 -16.41
N LEU A 368 -7.81 -20.56 -17.66
CA LEU A 368 -6.64 -21.36 -18.02
C LEU A 368 -5.33 -20.75 -17.50
N GLU A 369 -5.20 -19.42 -17.54
CA GLU A 369 -4.02 -18.71 -17.04
C GLU A 369 -4.00 -18.69 -15.50
N GLU A 370 -5.15 -18.45 -14.86
CA GLU A 370 -5.32 -18.56 -13.40
C GLU A 370 -4.89 -19.95 -12.92
N GLU A 371 -5.39 -21.00 -13.58
CA GLU A 371 -5.10 -22.39 -13.22
C GLU A 371 -3.61 -22.75 -13.40
N LYS A 372 -2.98 -22.25 -14.46
CA LYS A 372 -1.53 -22.39 -14.65
C LYS A 372 -0.74 -21.75 -13.51
N LEU A 373 -1.07 -20.50 -13.15
CA LEU A 373 -0.41 -19.79 -12.05
C LEU A 373 -0.66 -20.48 -10.70
N ARG A 374 -1.85 -21.08 -10.51
CA ARG A 374 -2.19 -21.87 -9.33
C ARG A 374 -1.35 -23.15 -9.26
N GLY A 375 -1.20 -23.87 -10.36
CA GLY A 375 -0.36 -25.07 -10.45
C GLY A 375 1.12 -24.80 -10.13
N ASP A 376 1.66 -23.67 -10.62
CA ASP A 376 3.02 -23.22 -10.29
C ASP A 376 3.16 -22.93 -8.78
N HIS A 377 2.12 -22.33 -8.17
CA HIS A 377 2.09 -22.06 -6.73
C HIS A 377 2.07 -23.36 -5.91
N ILE A 378 1.21 -24.32 -6.26
CA ILE A 378 1.10 -25.63 -5.60
C ILE A 378 2.43 -26.36 -5.63
N THR A 379 3.02 -26.47 -6.83
CA THR A 379 4.32 -27.13 -7.04
C THR A 379 5.40 -26.53 -6.14
N ARG A 380 5.37 -25.20 -5.92
CA ARG A 380 6.31 -24.54 -5.03
C ARG A 380 6.07 -24.90 -3.56
N ILE A 381 4.82 -24.83 -3.08
CA ILE A 381 4.48 -25.11 -1.68
C ILE A 381 4.77 -26.58 -1.34
N ASP A 382 4.36 -27.51 -2.21
CA ASP A 382 4.40 -28.95 -1.93
C ASP A 382 5.81 -29.54 -2.02
N ASN A 383 6.70 -28.93 -2.81
CA ASN A 383 8.10 -29.33 -2.90
C ASN A 383 8.97 -28.67 -1.81
N HIS A 384 8.53 -27.56 -1.22
CA HIS A 384 9.32 -26.85 -0.22
C HIS A 384 9.46 -27.65 1.09
N ALA A 385 8.46 -28.45 1.44
CA ALA A 385 8.44 -29.16 2.73
C ALA A 385 9.38 -30.36 2.81
N GLU A 386 9.85 -30.90 1.68
CA GLU A 386 10.64 -32.14 1.66
C GLU A 386 12.13 -31.95 2.04
N GLY A 387 12.54 -30.72 2.36
CA GLY A 387 13.84 -30.44 2.97
C GLY A 387 15.02 -30.55 1.99
N HIS A 388 15.80 -29.48 1.91
CA HIS A 388 17.13 -29.42 1.29
C HIS A 388 17.25 -29.48 -0.24
N GLY A 389 16.16 -29.68 -0.98
CA GLY A 389 16.16 -29.35 -2.40
C GLY A 389 16.35 -27.84 -2.55
N LYS A 390 17.54 -27.37 -2.94
CA LYS A 390 17.72 -26.03 -3.48
C LYS A 390 16.74 -25.91 -4.65
N VAL A 391 15.54 -25.41 -4.39
CA VAL A 391 14.61 -25.05 -5.46
C VAL A 391 15.45 -24.21 -6.41
N PRO A 392 15.56 -24.59 -7.70
CA PRO A 392 16.27 -23.78 -8.66
C PRO A 392 15.56 -22.43 -8.61
N ILE A 393 16.16 -21.48 -7.88
CA ILE A 393 15.77 -20.09 -7.93
C ILE A 393 16.00 -19.80 -9.40
N LEU A 394 14.91 -19.84 -10.18
CA LEU A 394 14.93 -19.42 -11.56
C LEU A 394 15.61 -18.08 -11.48
N LYS A 395 16.85 -17.99 -11.98
CA LYS A 395 17.68 -16.79 -11.88
C LYS A 395 17.03 -15.75 -12.76
N SER A 396 15.94 -15.19 -12.25
CA SER A 396 15.32 -13.97 -12.69
C SER A 396 16.42 -12.94 -12.50
N ASN A 397 17.15 -12.66 -13.57
CA ASN A 397 18.23 -11.66 -13.63
C ASN A 397 17.69 -10.22 -13.46
N LEU A 398 16.53 -10.06 -12.82
CA LEU A 398 15.91 -8.79 -12.50
C LEU A 398 16.52 -8.27 -11.18
N VAL A 399 17.66 -7.62 -11.34
CA VAL A 399 18.19 -6.48 -10.57
C VAL A 399 17.49 -6.24 -9.21
N ASN A 400 18.13 -6.70 -8.12
CA ASN A 400 18.21 -6.10 -6.76
C ASN A 400 17.01 -5.35 -6.14
N ASP A 401 15.78 -5.56 -6.58
CA ASP A 401 14.62 -5.06 -5.88
C ASP A 401 14.34 -6.00 -4.70
N ASP A 402 14.44 -5.44 -3.49
CA ASP A 402 14.09 -6.00 -2.18
C ASP A 402 12.63 -6.54 -2.11
N TYR A 403 11.90 -6.43 -3.22
CA TYR A 403 10.55 -6.94 -3.47
C TYR A 403 10.51 -8.36 -4.06
N GLY A 404 11.65 -8.95 -4.44
CA GLY A 404 11.70 -10.29 -5.08
C GLY A 404 11.28 -11.45 -4.15
N GLU A 405 11.33 -11.25 -2.84
CA GLU A 405 11.15 -12.30 -1.83
C GLU A 405 9.72 -12.91 -1.81
N PHE A 406 8.72 -12.15 -2.27
CA PHE A 406 7.32 -12.55 -2.24
C PHE A 406 6.69 -12.59 -3.64
N GLU A 407 7.47 -12.92 -4.67
CA GLU A 407 6.98 -12.98 -6.06
C GLU A 407 5.73 -13.85 -6.22
N TRP A 408 5.67 -14.97 -5.50
CA TRP A 408 4.53 -15.90 -5.51
C TRP A 408 3.26 -15.31 -4.87
N THR A 409 3.38 -14.31 -4.00
CA THR A 409 2.22 -13.60 -3.43
C THR A 409 1.62 -12.61 -4.40
N ARG A 410 2.20 -12.38 -5.60
CA ARG A 410 1.69 -11.37 -6.52
C ARG A 410 0.31 -11.72 -7.06
N VAL A 411 0.06 -13.00 -7.33
CA VAL A 411 -1.18 -13.47 -7.96
C VAL A 411 -2.22 -13.84 -6.92
N PHE A 412 -1.82 -14.57 -5.88
CA PHE A 412 -2.72 -15.10 -4.87
C PHE A 412 -2.41 -14.55 -3.48
N GLU A 413 -3.47 -14.33 -2.71
CA GLU A 413 -3.42 -14.16 -1.26
C GLU A 413 -3.84 -15.45 -0.58
N ARG A 414 -3.11 -15.82 0.47
CA ARG A 414 -3.38 -16.98 1.30
C ARG A 414 -4.41 -16.63 2.36
N ILE A 415 -5.43 -17.47 2.52
CA ILE A 415 -6.32 -17.39 3.68
C ILE A 415 -5.61 -18.09 4.85
N PRO A 416 -5.35 -17.42 5.98
CA PRO A 416 -4.74 -18.05 7.15
C PRO A 416 -5.75 -18.91 7.91
N VAL A 417 -5.25 -19.99 8.52
CA VAL A 417 -5.98 -20.68 9.59
C VAL A 417 -6.04 -19.74 10.80
N ARG A 418 -7.12 -19.75 11.59
CA ARG A 418 -7.29 -18.86 12.75
C ARG A 418 -6.08 -18.84 13.68
N SER A 419 -5.47 -19.99 13.96
CA SER A 419 -4.28 -20.10 14.82
C SER A 419 -3.02 -19.43 14.23
N GLN A 420 -2.95 -19.26 12.91
CA GLN A 420 -1.84 -18.57 12.22
C GLN A 420 -1.98 -17.04 12.27
N ILE A 421 -3.17 -16.51 12.61
CA ILE A 421 -3.41 -15.06 12.66
C ILE A 421 -2.46 -14.39 13.67
N TYR A 422 -2.23 -15.00 14.84
CA TYR A 422 -1.28 -14.46 15.82
C TYR A 422 0.13 -14.30 15.23
N ASP A 423 0.64 -15.33 14.55
CA ASP A 423 1.98 -15.34 13.95
C ASP A 423 2.13 -14.29 12.85
N ILE A 424 1.11 -14.16 12.00
CA ILE A 424 1.04 -13.14 10.96
C ILE A 424 1.06 -11.73 11.58
N LEU A 425 0.34 -11.53 12.67
CA LEU A 425 0.31 -10.24 13.38
C LEU A 425 1.60 -9.96 14.15
N VAL A 426 2.27 -10.95 14.74
CA VAL A 426 3.63 -10.81 15.31
C VAL A 426 4.58 -10.34 14.22
N TYR A 427 4.59 -11.01 13.07
CA TYR A 427 5.40 -10.61 11.94
C TYR A 427 5.07 -9.17 11.52
N ALA A 428 3.80 -8.84 11.30
CA ALA A 428 3.41 -7.49 10.86
C ALA A 428 3.70 -6.40 11.90
N HIS A 429 3.62 -6.73 13.19
CA HIS A 429 3.80 -5.80 14.31
C HIS A 429 5.25 -5.67 14.81
N ARG A 430 6.21 -6.46 14.29
CA ARG A 430 7.61 -6.49 14.77
C ARG A 430 8.30 -5.12 14.91
N ALA A 431 7.84 -4.10 14.19
CA ALA A 431 8.35 -2.72 14.26
C ALA A 431 7.49 -1.77 15.12
N HIS A 432 6.51 -2.31 15.86
CA HIS A 432 5.48 -1.58 16.61
C HIS A 432 4.78 -0.49 15.78
N GLY A 433 4.48 -0.83 14.52
CA GLY A 433 3.78 0.06 13.60
C GLY A 433 2.31 0.26 13.99
N SER A 434 1.68 1.25 13.35
CA SER A 434 0.24 1.50 13.49
C SER A 434 -0.59 0.39 12.83
N SER A 435 -1.89 0.39 13.11
CA SER A 435 -2.85 -0.57 12.55
C SER A 435 -2.87 -0.56 11.01
N SER A 436 -2.77 0.63 10.41
CA SER A 436 -2.65 0.77 8.94
C SER A 436 -1.35 0.17 8.40
N SER A 437 -0.23 0.34 9.11
CA SER A 437 1.05 -0.25 8.73
C SER A 437 1.01 -1.77 8.79
N MET A 438 0.38 -2.34 9.82
CA MET A 438 0.24 -3.78 9.97
C MET A 438 -0.66 -4.39 8.90
N LEU A 439 -1.79 -3.76 8.59
CA LEU A 439 -2.68 -4.22 7.50
C LEU A 439 -1.98 -4.17 6.15
N PHE A 440 -1.24 -3.09 5.88
CA PHE A 440 -0.43 -2.99 4.67
C PHE A 440 0.60 -4.11 4.60
N GLU A 441 1.28 -4.39 5.72
CA GLU A 441 2.28 -5.44 5.80
C GLU A 441 1.68 -6.84 5.60
N ALA A 442 0.54 -7.14 6.23
CA ALA A 442 -0.19 -8.41 6.04
C ALA A 442 -0.58 -8.62 4.57
N ARG A 443 -1.11 -7.58 3.90
CA ARG A 443 -1.43 -7.63 2.47
C ARG A 443 -0.17 -7.77 1.60
N ARG A 444 0.93 -7.11 1.99
CA ARG A 444 2.23 -7.17 1.28
C ARG A 444 2.79 -8.59 1.27
N ILE A 445 2.69 -9.32 2.38
CA ILE A 445 3.10 -10.72 2.45
C ILE A 445 2.06 -11.72 1.92
N GLY A 446 0.97 -11.21 1.32
CA GLY A 446 -0.04 -12.03 0.66
C GLY A 446 -0.96 -12.78 1.61
N MET A 447 -1.34 -12.19 2.74
CA MET A 447 -2.33 -12.77 3.65
C MET A 447 -3.69 -12.07 3.45
N ALA A 448 -4.72 -12.87 3.16
CA ALA A 448 -6.10 -12.44 3.09
C ALA A 448 -6.75 -12.43 4.49
N THR A 449 -7.98 -11.91 4.56
CA THR A 449 -8.90 -11.95 5.72
C THR A 449 -8.40 -11.35 7.05
N ILE A 450 -7.19 -10.80 7.11
CA ILE A 450 -6.73 -10.00 8.24
C ILE A 450 -7.47 -8.66 8.27
N THR A 451 -8.35 -8.49 9.26
CA THR A 451 -9.20 -7.31 9.39
C THR A 451 -8.63 -6.27 10.36
N TRP A 452 -9.09 -5.02 10.26
CA TRP A 452 -8.69 -3.95 11.17
C TRP A 452 -8.99 -4.25 12.65
N PRO A 453 -10.15 -4.80 13.03
CA PRO A 453 -10.41 -5.19 14.43
C PRO A 453 -9.39 -6.19 14.99
N MET A 454 -8.99 -7.20 14.22
CA MET A 454 -7.99 -8.19 14.64
C MET A 454 -6.64 -7.52 14.96
N VAL A 455 -6.22 -6.59 14.11
CA VAL A 455 -5.00 -5.78 14.28
C VAL A 455 -5.09 -4.89 15.52
N GLU A 456 -6.23 -4.24 15.75
CA GLU A 456 -6.45 -3.39 16.93
C GLU A 456 -6.43 -4.17 18.24
N ILE A 457 -7.05 -5.35 18.27
CA ILE A 457 -6.99 -6.26 19.42
C ILE A 457 -5.52 -6.56 19.73
N PHE A 458 -4.73 -6.92 18.71
CA PHE A 458 -3.31 -7.21 18.88
C PHE A 458 -2.51 -6.02 19.42
N ILE A 459 -2.68 -4.83 18.83
CA ILE A 459 -1.97 -3.60 19.26
C ILE A 459 -2.34 -3.21 20.70
N ARG A 460 -3.62 -3.32 21.08
CA ARG A 460 -4.08 -3.03 22.45
C ARG A 460 -3.58 -4.01 23.48
N LEU A 461 -3.25 -5.24 23.08
CA LEU A 461 -2.65 -6.23 23.97
C LEU A 461 -1.11 -6.13 23.99
N CYS A 462 -0.50 -5.38 23.07
CA CYS A 462 0.95 -5.25 22.99
C CYS A 462 1.50 -4.43 24.16
N PRO A 463 2.42 -4.99 24.97
CA PRO A 463 2.93 -4.32 26.16
C PRO A 463 3.68 -3.02 25.82
N LEU A 464 4.48 -3.03 24.75
CA LEU A 464 5.27 -1.86 24.34
C LEU A 464 4.39 -0.73 23.79
N CYS A 465 3.37 -1.04 22.99
CA CYS A 465 2.42 -0.04 22.49
C CYS A 465 1.61 0.57 23.64
N ASN A 466 1.20 -0.23 24.61
CA ASN A 466 0.49 0.24 25.81
C ASN A 466 1.34 1.15 26.70
N LEU A 467 2.64 0.87 26.84
CA LEU A 467 3.54 1.75 27.58
C LEU A 467 3.70 3.11 26.87
N ARG A 468 3.83 3.09 25.53
CA ARG A 468 3.94 4.32 24.73
C ARG A 468 2.65 5.15 24.78
N SER A 469 1.48 4.53 24.66
CA SER A 469 0.20 5.26 24.70
C SER A 469 -0.02 5.97 26.05
N LYS A 470 0.31 5.30 27.16
CA LYS A 470 0.25 5.91 28.51
C LYS A 470 1.18 7.10 28.70
N SER A 471 2.38 7.07 28.10
CA SER A 471 3.30 8.22 28.17
C SER A 471 2.80 9.45 27.42
N SER A 472 2.01 9.25 26.35
CA SER A 472 1.47 10.34 25.54
C SER A 472 0.24 11.02 26.13
N SER A 473 -0.45 10.35 27.06
CA SER A 473 -1.65 10.86 27.71
C SER A 473 -1.37 11.65 28.98
N HIS A 474 -0.13 12.11 29.19
CA HIS A 474 0.14 13.07 30.26
C HIS A 474 -0.84 14.23 30.11
N PRO A 475 -1.69 14.48 31.12
CA PRO A 475 -2.67 15.53 31.04
C PRO A 475 -1.86 16.79 30.82
N ILE A 476 -2.04 17.41 29.65
CA ILE A 476 -1.65 18.79 29.45
C ILE A 476 -2.29 19.49 30.64
N LYS A 477 -1.47 19.83 31.65
CA LYS A 477 -1.88 20.65 32.77
C LYS A 477 -2.44 21.87 32.08
N ARG A 478 -3.76 21.95 32.00
CA ARG A 478 -4.43 23.19 31.69
C ARG A 478 -4.00 24.08 32.83
N ASP A 479 -3.04 24.97 32.53
CA ASP A 479 -2.69 26.01 33.48
C ASP A 479 -4.00 26.66 33.92
N PRO A 480 -4.22 26.82 35.24
CA PRO A 480 -5.39 27.51 35.77
C PRO A 480 -5.23 29.00 35.46
N ALA A 481 -5.34 29.37 34.18
CA ALA A 481 -5.35 30.75 33.75
C ALA A 481 -6.80 31.24 33.73
N TYR A 482 -7.05 32.24 34.55
CA TYR A 482 -8.27 33.05 34.66
C TYR A 482 -9.44 32.46 35.44
N SER A 483 -9.27 32.40 36.77
CA SER A 483 -10.37 32.74 37.67
C SER A 483 -10.80 34.18 37.39
N ALA A 484 -11.90 34.34 36.64
CA ALA A 484 -12.55 35.61 36.44
C ALA A 484 -12.97 36.18 37.81
N VAL A 485 -12.44 37.37 38.11
CA VAL A 485 -12.86 38.21 39.24
C VAL A 485 -14.31 38.64 38.99
N ASN A 486 -15.26 37.99 39.67
CA ASN A 486 -16.64 38.46 39.74
C ASN A 486 -16.71 39.64 40.73
N GLY A 487 -16.61 40.85 40.20
CA GLY A 487 -16.98 42.09 40.88
C GLY A 487 -18.37 42.57 40.44
N GLY A 488 -19.21 42.91 41.42
CA GLY A 488 -20.52 43.58 41.26
C GLY A 488 -21.64 42.76 41.92
N ARG A 489 -22.08 43.00 43.17
CA ARG A 489 -22.70 44.22 43.74
C ARG A 489 -23.55 44.99 42.73
N VAL A 490 -24.87 44.76 42.74
CA VAL A 490 -25.89 45.81 42.89
C VAL A 490 -27.11 45.14 43.55
N GLY A 491 -27.56 45.70 44.67
CA GLY A 491 -28.90 45.43 45.20
C GLY A 491 -29.87 46.54 44.81
N ARG A 492 -31.11 46.17 44.51
CA ARG A 492 -32.35 46.75 45.06
C ARG A 492 -33.54 45.95 44.58
#